data_AF-A0A444KRN0-F1
#
_entry.id   AF-A0A444KRN0-F1
#
_cell.length_a   1.000
_cell.length_b   1.000
_cell.length_c   1.000
_cell.angle_alpha   90.00
_cell.angle_beta   90.00
_cell.angle_gamma   90.00
#
_symmetry.space_group_name_H-M   'P 1'
#
loop_
_entity.id
_entity.type
_entity.pdbx_description
1 polymer ?
#
loop_
_entity_poly.entity_id
_entity_poly.type
_entity_poly.pdbx_seq_one_letter_code
_entity_poly.pdbx_strand_id
1 'polypeptide(L)' 'MLLKDEVGMLQRVPLFSGIESAKLKLLAFTSDRVSYSAG' A
#
# COMPACT_ATOMS: atom_id res chain seq x y z
N MET A 1 1.50 -10.42 9.64
CA MET A 1 2.60 -9.63 9.05
C MET A 1 2.13 -8.93 7.77
N LEU A 2 1.09 -8.08 7.84
CA LEU A 2 0.43 -7.52 6.64
C LEU A 2 1.12 -6.28 6.04
N LEU A 3 1.81 -5.48 6.87
CA LEU A 3 2.36 -4.20 6.43
C LEU A 3 3.43 -4.30 5.32
N LYS A 4 4.22 -5.39 5.32
CA LYS A 4 5.28 -5.58 4.30
C LYS A 4 4.68 -5.89 2.93
N ASP A 5 3.60 -6.68 2.89
CA ASP A 5 2.94 -7.03 1.63
C ASP A 5 2.20 -5.84 1.03
N GLU A 6 1.62 -4.98 1.88
CA GLU A 6 0.94 -3.76 1.43
C GLU A 6 1.93 -2.72 0.89
N VAL A 7 3.05 -2.52 1.56
CA VAL A 7 4.12 -1.64 1.05
C VAL A 7 4.68 -2.20 -0.26
N GLY A 8 4.82 -3.52 -0.36
CA GLY A 8 5.22 -4.19 -1.61
C GLY A 8 4.21 -3.99 -2.74
N MET A 9 2.90 -4.03 -2.44
CA MET A 9 1.86 -3.70 -3.41
C MET A 9 1.91 -2.23 -3.82
N LEU A 10 2.05 -1.31 -2.88
CA LEU A 10 2.12 0.13 -3.18
C LEU A 10 3.38 0.47 -3.98
N GLN A 11 4.54 -0.15 -3.70
CA GLN A 11 5.77 0.05 -4.47
C GLN A 11 5.66 -0.43 -5.93
N ARG A 12 4.77 -1.38 -6.23
CA ARG A 12 4.53 -1.87 -7.60
C ARG A 12 3.62 -0.94 -8.40
N VAL A 13 2.92 -0.01 -7.75
CA VAL A 13 2.05 0.96 -8.43
C VAL A 13 2.91 2.15 -8.88
N PRO A 14 2.98 2.47 -10.19
CA PRO A 14 3.81 3.55 -10.71
C PRO A 14 3.56 4.91 -10.04
N LEU A 15 2.33 5.15 -9.59
CA LEU A 15 1.91 6.35 -8.87
C LEU A 15 2.72 6.60 -7.59
N PHE A 16 3.23 5.55 -6.95
CA PHE A 16 3.99 5.64 -5.71
C PHE A 16 5.50 5.39 -5.88
N SER A 17 6.00 5.28 -7.12
CA SER A 17 7.41 4.99 -7.43
C SER A 17 8.40 6.04 -6.89
N GLY A 18 7.95 7.27 -6.61
CA GLY A 18 8.78 8.35 -6.04
C GLY A 18 8.61 8.55 -4.53
N ILE A 19 7.77 7.73 -3.86
CA ILE A 19 7.49 7.89 -2.44
C ILE A 19 8.43 7.01 -1.62
N GLU A 20 9.05 7.62 -0.61
CA GLU A 20 9.91 6.92 0.33
C GLU A 20 9.17 5.80 1.09
N SER A 21 9.83 4.65 1.26
CA SER A 21 9.30 3.45 1.92
C SER A 21 8.71 3.70 3.31
N ALA A 22 9.21 4.71 4.04
CA ALA A 22 8.68 5.11 5.34
C ALA A 22 7.29 5.76 5.23
N LYS A 23 7.08 6.64 4.24
CA LYS A 23 5.78 7.27 3.96
C LYS A 23 4.79 6.25 3.40
N LEU A 24 5.25 5.31 2.58
CA LEU A 24 4.44 4.17 2.13
C LEU A 24 3.98 3.28 3.28
N LYS A 25 4.83 3.02 4.27
CA LYS A 25 4.45 2.29 5.49
C LYS A 25 3.39 3.03 6.29
N LEU A 26 3.52 4.34 6.45
CA LEU A 26 2.53 5.16 7.14
C LEU A 26 1.19 5.16 6.39
N LEU A 27 1.22 5.28 5.06
CA LEU A 27 0.03 5.18 4.22
C LEU A 27 -0.63 3.82 4.38
N ALA A 28 0.12 2.72 4.22
CA ALA A 28 -0.41 1.37 4.44
C ALA A 28 -0.98 1.16 5.86
N PHE A 29 -0.35 1.76 6.89
CA PHE A 29 -0.81 1.66 8.27
C PHE A 29 -2.08 2.47 8.57
N THR A 30 -2.23 3.64 7.93
CA THR A 30 -3.36 4.55 8.13
C THR A 30 -4.52 4.31 7.16
N SER A 31 -4.30 3.48 6.13
CA SER A 31 -5.31 3.18 5.11
C SER A 31 -6.10 1.94 5.48
N ASP A 32 -7.39 1.95 5.16
CA ASP A 32 -8.24 0.79 5.27
C ASP A 32 -8.26 -0.03 3.98
N ARG A 33 -8.22 -1.36 4.10
CA ARG A 33 -8.33 -2.26 2.94
C ARG A 33 -9.78 -2.38 2.52
N VAL A 34 -10.16 -1.68 1.47
CA VAL A 34 -11.47 -1.88 0.85
C VAL A 34 -11.37 -2.98 -0.21
N SER A 35 -12.01 -4.11 0.05
CA SER A 35 -12.14 -5.21 -0.90
C SER A 35 -13.55 -5.20 -1.47
N TYR A 36 -13.66 -5.13 -2.79
CA TYR A 36 -14.94 -5.25 -3.48
C TYR A 36 -15.11 -6.68 -3.98
N SER A 37 -16.29 -7.26 -3.79
CA SER A 37 -16.65 -8.49 -4.47
C SER A 37 -16.76 -8.23 -5.98
N ALA A 38 -16.45 -9.25 -6.79
CA ALA A 38 -16.87 -9.23 -8.18
C ALA A 38 -18.40 -9.02 -8.21
N GLY A 39 -18.82 -8.13 -9.12
CA GLY A 39 -20.18 -7.55 -9.17
C GLY A 39 -21.30 -8.55 -8.96
#